data_AF-H1HI82-F1
#
_entry.id   AF-H1HI82-F1
#
_cell.length_a   1.000
_cell.length_b   1.000
_cell.length_c   1.000
_cell.angle_alpha   90.00
_cell.angle_beta   90.00
_cell.angle_gamma   90.00
#
_symmetry.space_group_name_H-M   'P 1'
#
loop_
_entity.id
_entity.type
_entity.pdbx_description
1 polymer ?
#
loop_
_entity_poly.entity_id
_entity_poly.type
_entity_poly.pdbx_seq_one_letter_code
_entity_poly.pdbx_strand_id
1 'polypeptide(L)'
;MGNINIKGSKLGNGTVIIGGNIKNSSIEGNSISIINNKIFVDGKEIETEEKVINIIVEGNLDKLEVDCCNSIKVNGVTKDVEVSNGNIYINGDVKGNVNNINGNIIAKAINGNCKTTNGDILCND
;
A
#
# COMPACT_ATOMS: atom_id res chain seq x y z
N MET A 1 11.81 -9.40 10.98
CA MET A 1 11.32 -8.35 11.88
C MET A 1 12.50 -7.44 12.18
N GLY A 2 12.49 -6.20 11.70
CA GLY A 2 13.58 -5.25 11.93
C GLY A 2 13.34 -4.50 13.25
N ASN A 3 14.31 -4.51 14.15
CA ASN A 3 14.28 -3.73 15.38
C ASN A 3 15.07 -2.43 15.17
N ILE A 4 14.51 -1.28 15.56
CA ILE A 4 15.24 -0.01 15.59
C ILE A 4 15.89 0.13 16.96
N ASN A 5 17.22 0.21 17.00
CA ASN A 5 17.99 0.28 18.24
C ASN A 5 18.57 1.69 18.41
N ILE A 6 17.94 2.51 19.25
CA ILE A 6 18.39 3.87 19.54
C ILE A 6 19.37 3.80 20.71
N LYS A 7 20.68 3.79 20.44
CA LYS A 7 21.72 3.82 21.48
C LYS A 7 22.37 5.21 21.53
N GLY A 8 22.44 5.80 22.72
CA GLY A 8 23.31 6.95 23.00
C GLY A 8 22.67 8.34 22.93
N SER A 9 21.37 8.48 22.65
CA SER A 9 20.70 9.79 22.70
C SER A 9 20.11 10.07 24.07
N LYS A 10 20.53 11.17 24.72
CA LYS A 10 19.76 11.79 25.80
C LYS A 10 18.49 12.38 25.19
N LEU A 11 17.40 11.64 25.25
CA LEU A 11 16.08 12.19 24.95
C LEU A 11 15.68 13.08 26.14
N GLY A 12 15.63 14.39 25.92
CA GLY A 12 14.96 15.32 26.84
C GLY A 12 13.44 15.09 26.84
N ASN A 13 12.67 16.07 27.34
CA ASN A 13 11.19 16.06 27.34
C ASN A 13 10.55 16.16 25.92
N GLY A 14 11.19 15.57 24.91
CA GLY A 14 10.73 15.55 23.53
C GLY A 14 10.15 14.19 23.15
N THR A 15 8.98 14.21 22.53
CA THR A 15 8.36 13.03 21.93
C THR A 15 9.14 12.61 20.69
N VAL A 16 9.56 11.35 20.60
CA VAL A 16 10.09 10.77 19.35
C VAL A 16 8.91 10.22 18.55
N ILE A 17 8.58 10.86 17.44
CA ILE A 17 7.55 10.40 16.50
C ILE A 17 8.28 9.84 15.27
N ILE A 18 8.30 8.52 15.13
CA ILE A 18 8.80 7.86 13.91
C ILE A 18 7.63 7.74 12.94
N GLY A 19 7.57 8.63 11.96
CA GLY A 19 6.66 8.53 10.83
C GLY A 19 7.32 7.80 9.65
N GLY A 20 6.67 6.74 9.16
CA GLY A 20 7.13 5.97 8.00
C GLY A 20 7.64 4.56 8.32
N ASN A 21 7.36 3.60 7.45
CA ASN A 21 7.90 2.25 7.51
C ASN A 21 9.33 2.28 6.94
N ILE A 22 10.35 2.27 7.79
CA ILE A 22 11.74 2.02 7.37
C ILE A 22 11.92 0.50 7.32
N LYS A 23 11.75 -0.11 6.14
CA LYS A 23 12.09 -1.52 5.93
C LYS A 23 13.55 -1.63 5.49
N ASN A 24 14.37 -2.32 6.29
CA ASN A 24 15.70 -2.85 5.93
C ASN A 24 16.79 -1.88 5.44
N SER A 25 16.57 -0.56 5.48
CA SER A 25 17.62 0.42 5.18
C SER A 25 18.26 0.91 6.48
N SER A 26 19.52 0.60 6.72
CA SER A 26 20.32 1.34 7.70
C SER A 26 20.52 2.77 7.17
N ILE A 27 19.86 3.74 7.79
CA ILE A 27 20.05 5.16 7.48
C ILE A 27 21.16 5.68 8.40
N GLU A 28 22.32 5.97 7.85
CA GLU A 28 23.51 6.43 8.59
C GLU A 28 23.92 7.84 8.13
N GLY A 29 24.23 8.71 9.09
CA GLY A 29 24.75 10.06 8.85
C GLY A 29 24.88 10.85 10.15
N ASN A 30 25.53 12.01 10.09
CA ASN A 30 25.77 12.84 11.28
C ASN A 30 24.50 13.56 11.75
N SER A 31 23.58 13.83 10.82
CA SER A 31 22.28 14.44 11.08
C SER A 31 21.20 13.78 10.23
N ILE A 32 20.08 13.45 10.87
CA ILE A 32 18.90 12.87 10.21
C ILE A 32 17.71 13.78 10.54
N SER A 33 17.00 14.24 9.51
CA SER A 33 15.79 15.05 9.68
C SER A 33 14.67 14.55 8.78
N ILE A 34 13.43 14.63 9.28
CA ILE A 34 12.22 14.27 8.53
C ILE A 34 11.39 15.53 8.39
N ILE A 35 11.22 15.99 7.15
CA ILE A 35 10.53 17.24 6.83
C ILE A 35 9.55 16.94 5.69
N ASN A 36 8.27 17.24 5.88
CA ASN A 36 7.24 17.04 4.84
C ASN A 36 7.22 15.62 4.24
N ASN A 37 7.25 14.57 5.08
CA ASN A 37 7.33 13.15 4.67
C ASN A 37 8.58 12.75 3.88
N LYS A 38 9.60 13.61 3.78
CA LYS A 38 10.88 13.31 3.15
C LYS A 38 11.95 13.11 4.22
N ILE A 39 12.90 12.21 3.95
CA ILE A 39 14.04 11.97 4.84
C ILE A 39 15.25 12.70 4.29
N PHE A 40 15.96 13.42 5.14
CA PHE A 40 17.22 14.08 4.83
C PHE A 40 18.33 13.55 5.72
N VAL A 41 19.45 13.20 5.12
CA VAL A 41 20.69 12.81 5.80
C VAL A 41 21.79 13.78 5.43
N ASP A 42 22.38 14.42 6.45
CA ASP A 42 23.44 15.43 6.26
C ASP A 42 23.04 16.54 5.28
N GLY A 43 21.77 16.96 5.38
CA GLY A 43 21.17 18.00 4.53
C GLY A 43 20.79 17.55 3.12
N LYS A 44 21.02 16.28 2.75
CA LYS A 44 20.64 15.72 1.45
C LYS A 44 19.38 14.89 1.57
N GLU A 45 18.40 15.15 0.70
CA GLU A 45 17.22 14.31 0.57
C GLU A 45 17.67 12.92 0.10
N ILE A 46 17.24 11.87 0.81
CA ILE A 46 17.39 10.50 0.35
C ILE A 46 16.04 10.01 -0.13
N GLU A 47 16.02 9.46 -1.34
CA GLU A 47 14.87 8.72 -1.84
C GLU A 47 14.68 7.49 -0.96
N THR A 48 13.53 7.45 -0.29
CA THR A 48 13.06 6.22 0.32
C THR A 48 12.37 5.41 -0.76
N GLU A 49 12.73 4.12 -0.89
CA GLU A 49 12.01 3.24 -1.80
C GLU A 49 10.50 3.22 -1.51
N GLU A 50 9.72 3.08 -2.57
CA GLU A 50 8.26 3.01 -2.52
C GLU A 50 7.79 2.03 -1.44
N LYS A 51 6.76 2.44 -0.69
CA LYS A 51 6.11 1.54 0.26
C LYS A 51 5.44 0.42 -0.52
N VAL A 52 6.08 -0.75 -0.56
CA VAL A 52 5.45 -1.93 -1.15
C VAL A 52 4.35 -2.44 -0.22
N ILE A 53 3.10 -2.26 -0.62
CA ILE A 53 1.89 -2.69 0.10
C ILE A 53 1.18 -3.73 -0.76
N ASN A 54 1.26 -5.00 -0.35
CA ASN A 54 0.51 -6.11 -0.95
C ASN A 54 -0.55 -6.58 0.03
N ILE A 55 -1.79 -6.71 -0.42
CA ILE A 55 -2.94 -7.11 0.39
C ILE A 55 -3.44 -8.46 -0.09
N ILE A 56 -3.59 -9.42 0.82
CA ILE A 56 -4.16 -10.74 0.53
C ILE A 56 -5.36 -10.96 1.45
N VAL A 57 -6.51 -11.24 0.85
CA VAL A 57 -7.76 -11.59 1.55
C VAL A 57 -8.06 -13.07 1.28
N GLU A 58 -7.96 -13.88 2.33
CA GLU A 58 -8.35 -15.29 2.30
C GLU A 58 -9.81 -15.41 2.76
N GLY A 59 -10.71 -15.74 1.83
CA GLY A 59 -12.15 -15.83 2.09
C GLY A 59 -12.97 -14.68 1.52
N ASN A 60 -14.22 -14.58 1.97
CA ASN A 60 -15.18 -13.61 1.45
C ASN A 60 -15.07 -12.26 2.17
N LEU A 61 -15.38 -11.19 1.46
CA LEU A 61 -15.34 -9.82 1.99
C LEU A 61 -16.47 -8.99 1.39
N ASP A 62 -17.23 -8.26 2.21
CA ASP A 62 -18.31 -7.43 1.67
C ASP A 62 -17.78 -6.15 1.02
N LYS A 63 -16.78 -5.48 1.60
CA LYS A 63 -16.23 -4.24 1.07
C LYS A 63 -14.72 -4.13 1.28
N LEU A 64 -13.99 -3.70 0.25
CA LEU A 64 -12.57 -3.36 0.33
C LEU A 64 -12.34 -1.94 -0.18
N GLU A 65 -11.81 -1.06 0.68
CA GLU A 65 -11.40 0.30 0.32
C GLU A 65 -9.91 0.48 0.59
N VAL A 66 -9.14 0.85 -0.43
CA VAL A 66 -7.68 0.99 -0.35
C VAL A 66 -7.22 2.22 -1.13
N ASP A 67 -6.59 3.17 -0.45
CA ASP A 67 -6.07 4.37 -1.12
C ASP A 67 -4.83 4.08 -1.99
N CYS A 68 -3.86 3.35 -1.44
CA CYS A 68 -2.65 3.00 -2.19
C CYS A 68 -2.12 1.62 -1.85
N CYS A 69 -1.86 0.83 -2.88
CA CYS A 69 -1.17 -0.46 -2.79
C CYS A 69 -0.41 -0.76 -4.09
N ASN A 70 0.44 -1.77 -4.07
CA ASN A 70 1.03 -2.33 -5.28
C ASN A 70 0.11 -3.41 -5.85
N SER A 71 -0.45 -4.25 -4.98
CA SER A 71 -1.39 -5.29 -5.39
C SER A 71 -2.38 -5.68 -4.29
N ILE A 72 -3.57 -6.09 -4.73
CA ILE A 72 -4.62 -6.73 -3.94
C ILE A 72 -4.93 -8.09 -4.55
N LYS A 73 -4.97 -9.13 -3.71
CA LYS A 73 -5.43 -10.46 -4.07
C LYS A 73 -6.58 -10.90 -3.16
N VAL A 74 -7.73 -11.24 -3.73
CA VAL A 74 -8.90 -11.75 -3.00
C VAL A 74 -9.19 -13.17 -3.46
N ASN A 75 -9.06 -14.14 -2.54
CA ASN A 75 -9.27 -15.57 -2.80
C ASN A 75 -10.69 -16.06 -2.48
N GLY A 76 -11.66 -15.15 -2.42
CA GLY A 76 -13.07 -15.47 -2.20
C GLY A 76 -13.99 -14.52 -2.94
N VAL A 77 -15.26 -14.54 -2.56
CA VAL A 77 -16.31 -13.72 -3.16
C VAL A 77 -16.28 -12.33 -2.51
N THR A 78 -16.33 -11.28 -3.32
CA THR A 78 -16.46 -9.91 -2.82
C THR A 78 -17.73 -9.24 -3.33
N LYS A 79 -18.18 -8.18 -2.67
CA LYS A 79 -19.28 -7.35 -3.18
C LYS A 79 -18.75 -6.08 -3.82
N ASP A 80 -18.16 -5.16 -3.06
CA ASP A 80 -17.66 -3.89 -3.60
C ASP A 80 -16.16 -3.70 -3.34
N VAL A 81 -15.42 -3.23 -4.36
CA VAL A 81 -13.96 -2.97 -4.27
C VAL A 81 -13.65 -1.59 -4.84
N GLU A 82 -12.97 -0.76 -4.04
CA GLU A 82 -12.58 0.61 -4.41
C GLU A 82 -11.10 0.84 -4.09
N VAL A 83 -10.30 1.11 -5.14
CA VAL A 83 -8.85 1.20 -5.05
C VAL A 83 -8.33 2.36 -5.89
N SER A 84 -7.63 3.33 -5.32
CA SER A 84 -7.08 4.43 -6.14
C SER A 84 -5.83 4.00 -6.91
N ASN A 85 -4.91 3.27 -6.26
CA ASN A 85 -3.67 2.80 -6.89
C ASN A 85 -3.38 1.34 -6.54
N GLY A 86 -2.98 0.56 -7.56
CA GLY A 86 -2.54 -0.82 -7.44
C GLY A 86 -3.35 -1.79 -8.29
N ASN A 87 -2.75 -2.94 -8.59
CA ASN A 87 -3.41 -4.01 -9.36
C ASN A 87 -4.35 -4.83 -8.49
N ILE A 88 -5.52 -5.17 -9.02
CA ILE A 88 -6.56 -5.93 -8.33
C ILE A 88 -6.68 -7.31 -8.97
N TYR A 89 -6.58 -8.37 -8.15
CA TYR A 89 -6.77 -9.76 -8.56
C TYR A 89 -7.83 -10.41 -7.68
N ILE A 90 -8.98 -10.79 -8.26
CA ILE A 90 -10.09 -11.42 -7.55
C ILE A 90 -10.34 -12.80 -8.16
N ASN A 91 -10.04 -13.85 -7.40
CA ASN A 91 -10.19 -15.23 -7.86
C ASN A 91 -11.63 -15.75 -7.76
N GLY A 92 -12.44 -15.15 -6.89
CA GLY A 92 -13.88 -15.43 -6.79
C GLY A 92 -14.74 -14.45 -7.61
N ASP A 93 -16.05 -14.55 -7.42
CA ASP A 93 -16.99 -13.65 -8.09
C ASP A 93 -17.07 -12.30 -7.35
N VAL A 94 -17.31 -11.22 -8.10
CA VAL A 94 -17.69 -9.92 -7.54
C VAL A 94 -19.19 -9.73 -7.70
N LYS A 95 -19.92 -9.55 -6.59
CA LYS A 95 -21.38 -9.37 -6.60
C LYS A 95 -21.81 -7.93 -6.93
N GLY A 96 -20.96 -6.95 -6.64
CA GLY A 96 -21.20 -5.52 -6.81
C GLY A 96 -20.17 -4.88 -7.74
N ASN A 97 -19.73 -3.67 -7.40
CA ASN A 97 -18.91 -2.86 -8.30
C ASN A 97 -17.40 -2.97 -7.99
N VAL A 98 -16.57 -2.74 -9.02
CA VAL A 98 -15.12 -2.58 -8.86
C VAL A 98 -14.69 -1.26 -9.49
N ASN A 99 -14.10 -0.38 -8.70
CA ASN A 99 -13.58 0.90 -9.14
C ASN A 99 -12.07 0.99 -8.87
N ASN A 100 -11.32 1.30 -9.92
CA ASN A 100 -9.90 1.60 -9.86
C ASN A 100 -9.58 2.93 -10.57
N ILE A 101 -8.50 3.60 -10.17
CA ILE A 101 -7.97 4.76 -10.92
C ILE A 101 -6.72 4.34 -11.68
N ASN A 102 -5.69 3.84 -11.00
CA ASN A 102 -4.42 3.40 -11.60
C ASN A 102 -4.11 1.94 -11.27
N GLY A 103 -4.20 1.08 -12.28
CA GLY A 103 -3.95 -0.35 -12.12
C GLY A 103 -4.92 -1.21 -12.93
N ASN A 104 -4.49 -2.46 -13.14
CA ASN A 104 -5.27 -3.47 -13.84
C ASN A 104 -6.26 -4.14 -12.89
N ILE A 105 -7.42 -4.51 -13.43
CA ILE A 105 -8.44 -5.30 -12.73
C ILE A 105 -8.52 -6.66 -13.40
N ILE A 106 -8.20 -7.71 -12.66
CA ILE A 106 -8.38 -9.09 -13.09
C ILE A 106 -9.34 -9.77 -12.14
N ALA A 107 -10.46 -10.26 -12.67
CA ALA A 107 -11.45 -10.97 -11.90
C ALA A 107 -11.95 -12.20 -12.66
N LYS A 108 -12.56 -13.15 -11.95
CA LYS A 108 -13.30 -14.24 -12.59
C LYS A 108 -14.57 -13.68 -13.27
N ALA A 109 -15.50 -13.20 -12.46
CA ALA A 109 -16.73 -12.56 -12.92
C ALA A 109 -17.01 -11.29 -12.09
N ILE A 110 -17.53 -10.25 -12.74
CA ILE A 110 -17.99 -9.02 -12.08
C ILE A 110 -19.46 -8.79 -12.46
N ASN A 111 -20.35 -8.91 -11.48
CA ASN A 111 -21.79 -8.83 -11.68
C ASN A 111 -22.35 -7.40 -11.56
N GLY A 112 -21.53 -6.44 -11.13
CA GLY A 112 -21.84 -5.01 -11.16
C GLY A 112 -21.00 -4.25 -12.18
N ASN A 113 -20.90 -2.93 -12.02
CA ASN A 113 -20.10 -2.09 -12.89
C ASN A 113 -18.61 -2.23 -12.55
N CYS A 114 -17.76 -2.25 -13.59
CA CYS A 114 -16.31 -2.26 -13.45
C CYS A 114 -15.70 -1.10 -14.21
N LYS A 115 -14.80 -0.35 -13.57
CA LYS A 115 -14.08 0.76 -14.19
C LYS A 115 -12.66 0.85 -13.67
N THR A 116 -11.72 1.07 -14.57
CA THR A 116 -10.40 1.66 -14.28
C THR A 116 -10.20 2.88 -15.17
N THR A 117 -9.38 3.85 -14.72
CA THR A 117 -9.07 5.04 -15.53
C THR A 117 -7.80 4.82 -16.35
N ASN A 118 -6.76 4.28 -15.70
CA ASN A 118 -5.46 3.97 -16.29
C ASN A 118 -5.10 2.52 -16.00
N GLY A 119 -5.55 1.62 -16.87
CA GLY A 119 -5.29 0.19 -16.80
C GLY A 119 -6.24 -0.61 -17.68
N ASP A 120 -6.06 -1.92 -17.66
CA ASP A 120 -6.91 -2.87 -18.37
C ASP A 120 -7.86 -3.59 -17.42
N ILE A 121 -9.01 -4.00 -17.96
CA ILE A 121 -9.98 -4.85 -17.27
C ILE A 121 -10.03 -6.19 -18.00
N LEU A 122 -9.72 -7.27 -17.28
CA LEU A 122 -9.80 -8.63 -17.78
C LEU A 122 -10.73 -9.46 -16.89
N CYS A 123 -11.82 -9.97 -17.47
CA CYS A 123 -12.69 -10.94 -16.84
C CYS A 123 -12.52 -12.28 -17.56
N ASN A 124 -12.12 -13.31 -16.81
CA ASN A 124 -11.95 -14.66 -17.35
C ASN A 124 -12.96 -15.59 -16.65
N ASP A 125 -14.09 -15.80 -17.30
CA ASP A 125 -15.20 -16.66 -16.85
C ASP A 125 -14.85 -18.16 -16.97
#